data_AF-A0A550GJG4-F1
#
_entry.id   AF-A0A550GJG4-F1
#
_cell.length_a   1.000
_cell.length_b   1.000
_cell.length_c   1.000
_cell.angle_alpha   90.00
_cell.angle_beta   90.00
_cell.angle_gamma   90.00
#
_symmetry.space_group_name_H-M   'P 1'
#
loop_
_entity.id
_entity.type
_entity.pdbx_description
1 polymer ?
#
loop_
_entity_poly.entity_id
_entity_poly.type
_entity_poly.pdbx_seq_one_letter_code
_entity_poly.pdbx_strand_id
1 'polypeptide(L)'
;MVSVGISGMGSYVPPKVLTNDDIAKIVDTSDEWIFSRIGIKERRVVEGDACTSDLAALASERALEDAGISAEDLDMIVLATSSPDVPMSSTAGILQGKLGAVNAGAFDLGAVCTGYVYALDVGARYAADPNYDHVLVVGAEVYSKILNWEDRTTCVFFGDG
;
A
#
# COMPACT_ATOMS: atom_id res chain seq x y z
N MET A 1 17.06 -25.36 7.00
CA MET A 1 16.39 -24.05 7.07
C MET A 1 16.57 -23.46 5.69
N VAL A 2 15.49 -23.28 4.94
CA VAL A 2 15.55 -22.67 3.61
C VAL A 2 15.87 -21.19 3.80
N SER A 3 16.80 -20.66 3.02
CA SER A 3 17.14 -19.24 3.07
C SER A 3 16.07 -18.46 2.31
N VAL A 4 15.42 -17.52 2.99
CA VAL A 4 14.43 -16.63 2.38
C VAL A 4 15.10 -15.27 2.15
N GLY A 5 14.76 -14.60 1.04
CA GLY A 5 15.26 -13.29 0.69
C GLY A 5 14.26 -12.48 -0.12
N ILE A 6 14.56 -11.20 -0.33
CA ILE A 6 13.77 -10.32 -1.20
C ILE A 6 14.34 -10.46 -2.61
N SER A 7 13.55 -11.02 -3.53
CA SER A 7 13.95 -11.21 -4.93
C SER A 7 13.71 -9.98 -5.80
N GLY A 8 12.77 -9.11 -5.42
CA GLY A 8 12.52 -7.82 -6.08
C GLY A 8 11.67 -6.89 -5.23
N MET A 9 11.68 -5.60 -5.57
CA MET A 9 10.97 -4.56 -4.84
C MET A 9 10.32 -3.54 -5.76
N GLY A 10 9.18 -3.00 -5.33
CA GLY A 10 8.42 -2.01 -6.07
C GLY A 10 7.69 -1.06 -5.14
N SER A 11 7.48 0.16 -5.61
CA SER A 11 6.70 1.17 -4.90
C SER A 11 5.95 2.03 -5.89
N TYR A 12 4.82 2.57 -5.47
CA TYR A 12 4.04 3.50 -6.26
C TYR A 12 3.44 4.56 -5.34
N VAL A 13 3.35 5.80 -5.83
CA VAL A 13 2.58 6.87 -5.20
C VAL A 13 1.78 7.57 -6.28
N PRO A 14 0.54 8.01 -6.01
CA PRO A 14 -0.26 8.67 -7.02
C PRO A 14 0.35 10.03 -7.45
N PRO A 15 0.03 10.51 -8.66
CA PRO A 15 0.68 11.68 -9.23
C PRO A 15 0.20 13.01 -8.62
N LYS A 16 -1.01 13.06 -8.03
CA LYS A 16 -1.57 14.31 -7.51
C LYS A 16 -0.83 14.73 -6.25
N VAL A 17 -0.20 15.90 -6.32
CA VAL A 17 0.48 16.53 -5.20
C VAL A 17 -0.53 17.42 -4.47
N LEU A 18 -0.63 17.25 -3.15
CA LEU A 18 -1.36 18.16 -2.27
C LEU A 18 -0.36 18.85 -1.35
N THR A 19 -0.18 20.15 -1.56
CA THR A 19 0.77 20.95 -0.80
C THR A 19 0.16 21.44 0.52
N ASN A 20 0.99 21.92 1.44
CA ASN A 20 0.50 22.60 2.64
C ASN A 20 -0.35 23.84 2.33
N ASP A 21 -0.01 24.57 1.28
CA ASP A 21 -0.78 25.74 0.84
C ASP A 21 -2.16 25.35 0.29
N ASP A 22 -2.29 24.15 -0.27
CA ASP A 22 -3.59 23.62 -0.69
C ASP A 22 -4.44 23.23 0.52
N ILE A 23 -3.85 22.63 1.55
CA ILE A 23 -4.56 22.31 2.80
C ILE A 23 -5.00 23.59 3.53
N ALA A 24 -4.18 24.65 3.50
CA ALA A 24 -4.51 25.95 4.10
C ALA A 24 -5.73 26.62 3.46
N LYS A 25 -6.15 26.21 2.25
CA LYS A 25 -7.40 26.65 1.62
C LYS A 25 -8.63 25.92 2.18
N ILE A 26 -8.44 24.82 2.89
CA ILE A 26 -9.50 23.94 3.39
C ILE A 26 -9.70 24.14 4.90
N VAL A 27 -8.61 24.25 5.67
CA VAL A 27 -8.64 24.38 7.13
C VAL A 27 -7.71 25.49 7.61
N ASP A 28 -7.98 26.02 8.82
CA ASP A 28 -7.16 27.04 9.47
C ASP A 28 -5.77 26.48 9.88
N THR A 29 -4.83 26.58 8.94
CA THR A 29 -3.42 26.14 9.06
C THR A 29 -2.51 26.93 8.11
N SER A 30 -1.21 26.65 8.13
CA SER A 30 -0.21 27.22 7.22
C SER A 30 0.95 26.25 6.96
N ASP A 31 1.72 26.47 5.89
CA ASP A 31 2.95 25.70 5.64
C ASP A 31 3.93 25.77 6.81
N GLU A 32 4.11 26.96 7.41
CA GLU A 32 4.96 27.12 8.59
C GLU A 32 4.47 26.28 9.77
N TRP A 33 3.16 26.27 10.02
CA TRP A 33 2.56 25.51 11.12
C TRP A 33 2.72 24.00 10.92
N ILE A 34 2.45 23.50 9.71
CA ILE A 34 2.55 22.07 9.40
C ILE A 34 4.02 21.64 9.43
N PHE A 35 4.90 22.35 8.72
CA PHE A 35 6.30 21.97 8.59
C PHE A 35 7.03 21.98 9.94
N SER A 36 6.83 23.02 10.76
CA SER A 36 7.49 23.12 12.07
C SER A 36 7.10 22.00 13.04
N ARG A 37 5.92 21.39 12.87
CA ARG A 37 5.40 20.35 13.77
C ARG A 37 5.72 18.94 13.30
N ILE A 38 5.59 18.68 12.00
CA ILE A 38 5.62 17.31 11.47
C ILE A 38 6.55 17.14 10.26
N GLY A 39 7.21 18.21 9.81
CA GLY A 39 8.20 18.15 8.73
C GLY A 39 7.62 17.91 7.33
N ILE A 40 6.30 17.83 7.18
CA ILE A 40 5.65 17.57 5.88
C ILE A 40 5.52 18.87 5.08
N LYS A 41 5.88 18.83 3.78
CA LYS A 41 5.69 19.92 2.80
C LYS A 41 4.59 19.62 1.78
N GLU A 42 4.51 18.36 1.37
CA GLU A 42 3.53 17.87 0.42
C GLU A 42 3.19 16.41 0.74
N ARG A 43 2.06 15.96 0.22
CA ARG A 43 1.69 14.54 0.17
C ARG A 43 1.17 14.17 -1.21
N ARG A 44 1.09 12.87 -1.46
CA ARG A 44 0.41 12.31 -2.63
C ARG A 44 -0.97 11.83 -2.23
N VAL A 45 -1.97 12.10 -3.05
CA VAL A 45 -3.33 11.60 -2.85
C VAL A 45 -3.90 11.09 -4.17
N VAL A 46 -4.83 10.15 -4.11
CA VAL A 46 -5.52 9.66 -5.30
C VAL A 46 -6.50 10.70 -5.86
N GLU A 47 -6.83 10.57 -7.14
CA GLU A 47 -7.94 11.29 -7.77
C GLU A 47 -8.99 10.32 -8.28
N GLY A 48 -10.25 10.77 -8.29
CA GLY A 48 -11.37 9.98 -8.76
C GLY A 48 -11.57 8.68 -7.97
N ASP A 49 -11.76 7.59 -8.71
CA ASP A 49 -12.23 6.33 -8.14
C ASP A 49 -11.10 5.36 -7.76
N ALA A 50 -9.83 5.75 -7.91
CA ALA A 50 -8.69 4.88 -7.58
C ALA A 50 -8.73 4.41 -6.10
N CYS A 51 -8.52 3.12 -5.89
CA CYS A 51 -8.57 2.45 -4.60
C CYS A 51 -7.20 1.88 -4.21
N THR A 52 -7.12 1.31 -3.01
CA THR A 52 -5.89 0.72 -2.47
C THR A 52 -5.33 -0.39 -3.37
N SER A 53 -6.19 -1.25 -3.92
CA SER A 53 -5.77 -2.29 -4.85
C SER A 53 -5.19 -1.74 -6.16
N ASP A 54 -5.56 -0.53 -6.59
CA ASP A 54 -4.98 0.10 -7.78
C ASP A 54 -3.54 0.56 -7.54
N LEU A 55 -3.26 1.16 -6.37
CA LEU A 55 -1.90 1.53 -5.98
C LEU A 55 -1.04 0.28 -5.77
N ALA A 56 -1.61 -0.72 -5.10
CA ALA A 56 -0.99 -2.01 -4.86
C ALA A 56 -0.62 -2.73 -6.17
N ALA A 57 -1.48 -2.67 -7.20
CA ALA A 57 -1.20 -3.29 -8.49
C ALA A 57 0.04 -2.68 -9.14
N LEU A 58 0.13 -1.36 -9.21
CA LEU A 58 1.27 -0.65 -9.82
C LEU A 58 2.58 -0.86 -9.04
N ALA A 59 2.52 -0.93 -7.71
CA ALA A 59 3.69 -1.27 -6.89
C ALA A 59 4.12 -2.73 -7.10
N SER A 60 3.15 -3.64 -7.19
CA SER A 60 3.39 -5.09 -7.36
C SER A 60 3.95 -5.41 -8.75
N GLU A 61 3.43 -4.80 -9.81
CA GLU A 61 3.95 -4.95 -11.18
C GLU A 61 5.44 -4.59 -11.23
N ARG A 62 5.84 -3.49 -10.58
CA ARG A 62 7.25 -3.07 -10.47
C ARG A 62 8.08 -4.07 -9.68
N ALA A 63 7.54 -4.63 -8.59
CA ALA A 63 8.25 -5.64 -7.80
C ALA A 63 8.45 -6.95 -8.56
N LEU A 64 7.45 -7.36 -9.36
CA LEU A 64 7.53 -8.54 -10.23
C LEU A 64 8.52 -8.32 -11.38
N GLU A 65 8.51 -7.13 -11.99
CA GLU A 65 9.49 -6.74 -13.02
C GLU A 65 10.92 -6.75 -12.47
N ASP A 66 11.15 -6.18 -11.29
CA ASP A 66 12.47 -6.18 -10.61
C ASP A 66 12.94 -7.60 -10.26
N ALA A 67 12.00 -8.47 -9.85
CA ALA A 67 12.28 -9.88 -9.58
C ALA A 67 12.47 -10.73 -10.84
N GLY A 68 12.06 -10.24 -12.02
CA GLY A 68 12.11 -10.97 -13.28
C GLY A 68 11.14 -12.16 -13.36
N ILE A 69 10.02 -12.10 -12.65
CA ILE A 69 8.98 -13.16 -12.65
C ILE A 69 7.64 -12.61 -13.15
N SER A 70 6.75 -13.52 -13.54
CA SER A 70 5.37 -13.19 -13.92
C SER A 70 4.42 -13.28 -12.73
N ALA A 71 3.22 -12.73 -12.87
CA ALA A 71 2.19 -12.86 -11.83
C ALA A 71 1.70 -14.31 -11.65
N GLU A 72 1.80 -15.16 -12.68
CA GLU A 72 1.42 -16.58 -12.61
C GLU A 72 2.39 -17.39 -11.75
N ASP A 73 3.61 -16.89 -11.54
CA ASP A 73 4.62 -17.51 -10.68
C ASP A 73 4.37 -17.26 -9.19
N LEU A 74 3.40 -16.40 -8.84
CA LEU A 74 3.05 -16.14 -7.44
C LEU A 74 2.21 -17.26 -6.85
N ASP A 75 2.62 -17.72 -5.66
CA ASP A 75 1.91 -18.72 -4.87
C ASP A 75 1.06 -18.08 -3.75
N MET A 76 1.45 -16.88 -3.32
CA MET A 76 0.75 -16.17 -2.26
C MET A 76 0.88 -14.64 -2.37
N ILE A 77 -0.20 -13.93 -2.02
CA ILE A 77 -0.27 -12.48 -1.86
C ILE A 77 -0.72 -12.17 -0.43
N VAL A 78 0.13 -11.47 0.33
CA VAL A 78 -0.17 -10.93 1.65
C VAL A 78 -0.21 -9.42 1.56
N LEU A 79 -1.40 -8.82 1.68
CA LEU A 79 -1.58 -7.37 1.57
C LEU A 79 -1.89 -6.76 2.93
N ALA A 80 -1.03 -5.88 3.42
CA ALA A 80 -1.25 -5.11 4.62
C ALA A 80 -1.94 -3.78 4.27
N THR A 81 -3.17 -3.58 4.79
CA THR A 81 -3.93 -2.34 4.61
C THR A 81 -4.91 -2.11 5.76
N SER A 82 -5.22 -0.83 5.99
CA SER A 82 -6.27 -0.34 6.89
C SER A 82 -7.34 0.47 6.15
N SER A 83 -7.17 0.64 4.84
CA SER A 83 -8.10 1.33 3.94
C SER A 83 -8.48 0.41 2.77
N PRO A 84 -9.11 -0.75 3.06
CA PRO A 84 -9.44 -1.73 2.02
C PRO A 84 -10.41 -1.14 1.00
N ASP A 85 -10.36 -1.65 -0.23
CA ASP A 85 -11.25 -1.24 -1.32
C ASP A 85 -12.72 -1.33 -0.96
N VAL A 86 -13.11 -2.42 -0.30
CA VAL A 86 -14.46 -2.69 0.16
C VAL A 86 -14.45 -3.36 1.54
N PRO A 87 -15.49 -3.18 2.37
CA PRO A 87 -15.46 -3.67 3.76
C PRO A 87 -15.51 -5.19 3.95
N MET A 88 -16.03 -5.94 2.98
CA MET A 88 -16.34 -7.37 3.12
C MET A 88 -15.61 -8.25 2.11
N SER A 89 -14.59 -7.74 1.42
CA SER A 89 -13.77 -8.53 0.50
C SER A 89 -12.30 -8.21 0.67
N SER A 90 -11.46 -9.21 0.39
CA SER A 90 -10.01 -9.09 0.48
C SER A 90 -9.49 -8.17 -0.62
N THR A 91 -8.80 -7.11 -0.23
CA THR A 91 -8.06 -6.21 -1.13
C THR A 91 -6.96 -6.99 -1.86
N ALA A 92 -6.31 -7.95 -1.19
CA ALA A 92 -5.38 -8.89 -1.80
C ALA A 92 -6.05 -9.75 -2.88
N GLY A 93 -7.31 -10.16 -2.67
CA GLY A 93 -8.07 -10.91 -3.68
C GLY A 93 -8.43 -10.06 -4.90
N ILE A 94 -8.73 -8.77 -4.70
CA ILE A 94 -8.93 -7.82 -5.82
C ILE A 94 -7.61 -7.62 -6.57
N LEU A 95 -6.50 -7.44 -5.84
CA LEU A 95 -5.15 -7.34 -6.40
C LEU A 95 -4.77 -8.59 -7.21
N GLN A 96 -5.05 -9.77 -6.68
CA GLN A 96 -4.83 -11.05 -7.38
C GLN A 96 -5.49 -11.04 -8.76
N GLY A 97 -6.77 -10.63 -8.81
CA GLY A 97 -7.51 -10.49 -10.06
C GLY A 97 -6.93 -9.44 -11.01
N LYS A 98 -6.43 -8.32 -10.49
CA LYS A 98 -5.79 -7.26 -11.29
C LYS A 98 -4.47 -7.71 -11.91
N LEU A 99 -3.65 -8.45 -11.15
CA LEU A 99 -2.34 -8.94 -11.62
C LEU A 99 -2.46 -10.15 -12.55
N GLY A 100 -3.59 -10.87 -12.53
CA GLY A 100 -3.71 -12.16 -13.19
C GLY A 100 -2.95 -13.28 -12.45
N ALA A 101 -2.77 -13.15 -11.14
CA ALA A 101 -2.06 -14.12 -10.30
C ALA A 101 -2.95 -15.35 -9.99
N VAL A 102 -3.26 -16.14 -11.03
CA VAL A 102 -4.26 -17.21 -10.97
C VAL A 102 -3.90 -18.37 -10.04
N ASN A 103 -2.62 -18.54 -9.70
CA ASN A 103 -2.13 -19.60 -8.84
C ASN A 103 -2.00 -19.18 -7.36
N ALA A 104 -2.08 -17.88 -7.07
CA ALA A 104 -1.79 -17.36 -5.74
C ALA A 104 -2.97 -17.49 -4.76
N GLY A 105 -2.71 -17.92 -3.53
CA GLY A 105 -3.60 -17.60 -2.41
C GLY A 105 -3.52 -16.10 -2.06
N ALA A 106 -4.61 -15.48 -1.57
CA ALA A 106 -4.60 -14.04 -1.29
C ALA A 106 -5.40 -13.66 -0.03
N PHE A 107 -4.80 -12.90 0.89
CA PHE A 107 -5.50 -12.39 2.08
C PHE A 107 -4.95 -11.05 2.57
N ASP A 108 -5.81 -10.31 3.28
CA ASP A 108 -5.47 -9.05 3.92
C ASP A 108 -4.95 -9.25 5.34
N LEU A 109 -4.00 -8.42 5.75
CA LEU A 109 -3.47 -8.34 7.11
C LEU A 109 -3.69 -6.94 7.69
N GLY A 110 -4.46 -6.86 8.77
CA GLY A 110 -4.72 -5.60 9.48
C GLY A 110 -3.76 -5.39 10.65
N ALA A 111 -2.80 -4.47 10.52
CA ALA A 111 -1.94 -4.02 11.63
C ALA A 111 -1.47 -2.56 11.47
N VAL A 112 -2.29 -1.69 10.86
CA VAL A 112 -2.05 -0.25 10.70
C VAL A 112 -0.64 0.03 10.13
N CYS A 113 0.06 1.06 10.61
CA CYS A 113 1.38 1.45 10.09
C CYS A 113 2.47 0.38 10.29
N THR A 114 2.24 -0.62 11.16
CA THR A 114 3.14 -1.78 11.29
C THR A 114 2.80 -2.93 10.33
N GLY A 115 1.73 -2.78 9.55
CA GLY A 115 1.19 -3.78 8.63
C GLY A 115 2.23 -4.42 7.74
N TYR A 116 3.06 -3.62 7.06
CA TYR A 116 4.07 -4.15 6.14
C TYR A 116 5.11 -5.04 6.85
N VAL A 117 5.56 -4.65 8.05
CA VAL A 117 6.53 -5.46 8.83
C VAL A 117 5.91 -6.78 9.28
N TYR A 118 4.62 -6.77 9.67
CA TYR A 118 3.89 -7.98 10.04
C TYR A 118 3.67 -8.89 8.82
N ALA A 119 3.26 -8.30 7.70
CA ALA A 119 3.08 -9.01 6.44
C ALA A 119 4.41 -9.61 5.93
N LEU A 120 5.54 -8.95 6.18
CA LEU A 120 6.87 -9.46 5.86
C LEU A 120 7.25 -10.67 6.73
N ASP A 121 6.98 -10.66 8.04
CA ASP A 121 7.20 -11.84 8.90
C ASP A 121 6.33 -13.02 8.45
N VAL A 122 5.04 -12.76 8.18
CA VAL A 122 4.10 -13.79 7.71
C VAL A 122 4.53 -14.33 6.34
N GLY A 123 4.82 -13.44 5.38
CA GLY A 123 5.24 -13.82 4.04
C GLY A 123 6.56 -14.60 4.03
N ALA A 124 7.53 -14.23 4.88
CA ALA A 124 8.79 -14.96 5.01
C ALA A 124 8.59 -16.39 5.52
N ARG A 125 7.57 -16.65 6.36
CA ARG A 125 7.24 -18.01 6.80
C ARG A 125 6.64 -18.84 5.69
N TYR A 126 5.79 -18.26 4.84
CA TYR A 126 5.28 -18.95 3.66
C TYR A 126 6.38 -19.24 2.65
N ALA A 127 7.24 -18.26 2.34
CA ALA A 127 8.38 -18.46 1.43
C ALA A 127 9.46 -19.43 1.96
N ALA A 128 9.43 -19.77 3.26
CA ALA A 128 10.29 -20.80 3.82
C ALA A 128 9.73 -22.22 3.68
N ASP A 129 8.44 -22.36 3.34
CA ASP A 129 7.79 -23.63 3.06
C ASP A 129 8.16 -24.08 1.64
N PRO A 130 8.64 -25.32 1.43
CA PRO A 130 9.08 -25.80 0.13
C PRO A 130 7.97 -25.93 -0.93
N ASN A 131 6.71 -25.69 -0.57
CA ASN A 131 5.59 -25.64 -1.52
C ASN A 131 5.29 -24.24 -2.05
N TYR A 132 6.04 -23.22 -1.61
CA TYR A 132 5.91 -21.83 -2.07
C TYR A 132 7.27 -21.34 -2.57
N ASP A 133 7.34 -20.95 -3.84
CA ASP A 133 8.53 -20.39 -4.45
C ASP A 133 8.51 -18.86 -4.41
N HIS A 134 7.34 -18.24 -4.64
CA HIS A 134 7.22 -16.79 -4.66
C HIS A 134 6.01 -16.27 -3.86
N VAL A 135 6.30 -15.42 -2.88
CA VAL A 135 5.31 -14.74 -2.03
C VAL A 135 5.41 -13.24 -2.22
N LEU A 136 4.32 -12.62 -2.65
CA LEU A 136 4.20 -11.17 -2.77
C LEU A 136 3.71 -10.58 -1.44
N VAL A 137 4.47 -9.65 -0.88
CA VAL A 137 4.11 -8.89 0.32
C VAL A 137 3.90 -7.43 -0.08
N VAL A 138 2.71 -6.90 0.20
CA VAL A 138 2.32 -5.54 -0.20
C VAL A 138 1.89 -4.75 1.03
N GLY A 139 2.29 -3.49 1.11
CA GLY A 139 1.68 -2.49 1.97
C GLY A 139 1.09 -1.40 1.09
N ALA A 140 -0.19 -1.09 1.25
CA ALA A 140 -0.85 -0.06 0.46
C ALA A 140 -1.99 0.60 1.24
N GLU A 141 -2.11 1.91 1.12
CA GLU A 141 -3.13 2.72 1.80
C GLU A 141 -3.64 3.86 0.91
N VAL A 142 -4.95 4.09 0.95
CA VAL A 142 -5.64 5.27 0.41
C VAL A 142 -6.38 5.97 1.54
N TYR A 143 -5.62 6.61 2.44
CA TYR A 143 -6.19 7.31 3.59
C TYR A 143 -7.00 8.53 3.17
N SER A 144 -6.65 9.21 2.07
CA SER A 144 -7.33 10.42 1.58
C SER A 144 -8.84 10.26 1.41
N LYS A 145 -9.32 9.04 1.16
CA LYS A 145 -10.75 8.70 1.03
C LYS A 145 -11.49 8.53 2.35
N ILE A 146 -10.80 8.35 3.46
CA ILE A 146 -11.40 8.14 4.80
C ILE A 146 -11.09 9.26 5.79
N LEU A 147 -10.28 10.25 5.41
CA LEU A 147 -9.95 11.40 6.25
C LEU A 147 -11.11 12.39 6.35
N ASN A 148 -11.24 13.00 7.53
CA ASN A 148 -12.00 14.23 7.69
C ASN A 148 -11.14 15.43 7.27
N TRP A 149 -11.41 15.98 6.09
CA TRP A 149 -10.67 17.13 5.56
C TRP A 149 -10.91 18.44 6.33
N GLU A 150 -11.94 18.52 7.17
CA GLU A 150 -12.21 19.67 8.03
C GLU A 150 -11.46 19.60 9.38
N ASP A 151 -10.87 18.45 9.71
CA ASP A 151 -10.09 18.28 10.94
C ASP A 151 -8.60 18.49 10.69
N ARG A 152 -8.12 19.70 11.00
CA ARG A 152 -6.71 20.06 10.90
C ARG A 152 -5.76 19.20 11.73
N THR A 153 -6.26 18.49 12.75
CA THR A 153 -5.42 17.65 13.61
C THR A 153 -5.07 16.31 12.97
N THR A 154 -5.74 15.93 11.88
CA THR A 154 -5.54 14.64 11.20
C THR A 154 -5.26 14.79 9.70
N CYS A 155 -5.96 15.66 8.98
CA CYS A 155 -5.84 15.77 7.51
C CYS A 155 -4.44 16.21 7.04
N VAL A 156 -3.66 16.86 7.92
CA VAL A 156 -2.28 17.29 7.66
C VAL A 156 -1.23 16.19 7.76
N PHE A 157 -1.59 14.96 8.17
CA PHE A 157 -0.62 13.87 8.37
C PHE A 157 -0.53 12.90 7.21
N PHE A 158 -1.66 12.57 6.58
CA PHE A 158 -1.73 11.41 5.72
C PHE A 158 -1.58 11.76 4.23
N GLY A 159 -1.23 10.73 3.47
CA GLY A 159 -1.23 10.64 2.03
C GLY A 159 -1.50 9.20 1.63
N ASP A 160 -1.44 8.92 0.34
CA ASP A 160 -1.74 7.62 -0.24
C ASP A 160 -0.49 7.04 -0.92
N GLY A 161 -0.36 5.72 -0.90
CA GLY A 161 0.78 4.97 -1.44
C GLY A 161 0.72 3.49 -1.13
#